data_AF-A0A9E5GHX1-F1
#
_entry.id   AF-A0A9E5GHX1-F1
#
_cell.length_a   1.000
_cell.length_b   1.000
_cell.length_c   1.000
_cell.angle_alpha   90.00
_cell.angle_beta   90.00
_cell.angle_gamma   90.00
#
_symmetry.space_group_name_H-M   'P 1'
#
loop_
_entity.id
_entity.type
_entity.pdbx_description
1 polymer ?
#
loop_
_entity_poly.entity_id
_entity_poly.type
_entity_poly.pdbx_seq_one_letter_code
_entity_poly.pdbx_strand_id
1 'polypeptide(L)'
;RDQIAAIKAVETGQQVQDFVQESRDYAAIEMRGPLCTISLMQMLSGQLICRALYRAETLGDETETLLNFLVQYYADGLKLPQFLYVSHEIDVELIRRYFSEQLGGKLEVSLPHDGKHYRVLRMARENALRDVEKRLKSTDNTQALQALAEVLNLLQPPSLIEGFDIAQLHGKYTVASLISFREGKADKPNYRRYNIKSLEGKIDDFESIREAVARRYTKILNENLERPGLLIIDGGKGQVNAARGILDDLGMFDIPIIGLAEQFETIVFDDDRKDLQLPLDHPALRLIIAVRDECHRFATSANQAARSKEAAFRVLESVQGIGKKRSEQLMQRYGSIEAILSKQAEDLAKEASMPLALAKRLLKHLSL
;
A
#
# COMPACT_ATOMS: atom_id res chain seq x y z
N ARG A 1 26.36 8.13 -10.70
CA ARG A 1 27.42 8.33 -11.71
C ARG A 1 28.51 7.25 -11.61
N ASP A 2 28.95 6.86 -10.40
CA ASP A 2 29.92 5.76 -10.21
C ASP A 2 29.48 4.37 -10.68
N GLN A 3 28.19 4.01 -10.55
CA GLN A 3 27.71 2.67 -10.89
C GLN A 3 27.82 2.33 -12.40
N ILE A 4 27.69 3.33 -13.28
CA ILE A 4 27.82 3.14 -14.73
C ILE A 4 29.29 2.95 -15.12
N ALA A 5 30.20 3.61 -14.41
CA ALA A 5 31.64 3.49 -14.65
C ALA A 5 32.15 2.09 -14.26
N ALA A 6 31.63 1.52 -13.17
CA ALA A 6 31.97 0.16 -12.74
C ALA A 6 31.52 -0.92 -13.75
N ILE A 7 30.39 -0.72 -14.43
CA ILE A 7 29.89 -1.63 -15.48
C ILE A 7 30.76 -1.53 -16.74
N LYS A 8 31.13 -0.32 -17.16
CA LYS A 8 32.00 -0.10 -18.33
C LYS A 8 33.41 -0.65 -18.16
N ALA A 9 33.93 -0.71 -16.94
CA ALA A 9 35.27 -1.27 -16.67
C ALA A 9 35.37 -2.79 -16.97
N VAL A 10 34.26 -3.48 -17.23
CA VAL A 10 34.23 -4.90 -17.61
C VAL A 10 34.42 -5.11 -19.12
N GLU A 11 34.32 -4.06 -19.95
CA GLU A 11 34.38 -4.15 -21.43
C GLU A 11 35.80 -4.29 -22.00
N THR A 12 36.86 -4.03 -21.24
CA THR A 12 38.23 -4.00 -21.77
C THR A 12 38.91 -5.38 -21.75
N GLY A 13 38.63 -6.18 -22.78
CA GLY A 13 39.40 -7.38 -23.17
C GLY A 13 39.08 -7.77 -24.62
N GLN A 14 40.09 -7.82 -25.49
CA GLN A 14 39.96 -7.98 -26.96
C GLN A 14 39.27 -9.28 -27.43
N GLN A 15 38.34 -9.07 -28.37
CA GLN A 15 37.71 -9.92 -29.43
C GLN A 15 38.00 -11.43 -29.54
N VAL A 16 36.93 -12.23 -29.59
CA VAL A 16 36.44 -13.01 -30.78
C VAL A 16 34.90 -13.02 -30.70
N GLN A 17 34.20 -12.68 -31.78
CA GLN A 17 32.72 -12.67 -31.83
C GLN A 17 32.19 -14.09 -32.04
N ASP A 18 31.68 -14.69 -30.96
CA ASP A 18 30.74 -15.81 -31.04
C ASP A 18 29.31 -15.26 -31.02
N PHE A 19 28.47 -15.66 -31.98
CA PHE A 19 27.10 -15.16 -32.18
C PHE A 19 26.06 -15.75 -31.21
N VAL A 20 26.48 -16.29 -30.06
CA VAL A 20 25.57 -16.66 -28.97
C VAL A 20 25.52 -15.49 -27.99
N GLN A 21 24.40 -14.76 -27.96
CA GLN A 21 24.18 -13.72 -26.95
C GLN A 21 24.11 -14.37 -25.56
N GLU A 22 25.21 -14.29 -24.80
CA GLU A 22 25.26 -14.79 -23.43
C GLU A 22 24.31 -13.99 -22.53
N SER A 23 23.31 -14.67 -21.95
CA SER A 23 22.40 -14.12 -20.94
C SER A 23 22.82 -14.55 -19.54
N ARG A 24 22.90 -13.59 -18.62
CA ARG A 24 23.38 -13.81 -17.25
C ARG A 24 22.55 -13.01 -16.26
N ASP A 25 22.08 -13.65 -15.20
CA ASP A 25 21.39 -12.97 -14.10
C ASP A 25 22.23 -13.04 -12.82
N TYR A 26 22.11 -12.00 -11.99
CA TYR A 26 22.76 -11.87 -10.69
C TYR A 26 21.69 -11.61 -9.64
N ALA A 27 21.53 -12.55 -8.71
CA ALA A 27 20.53 -12.48 -7.65
C ALA A 27 21.23 -12.41 -6.29
N ALA A 28 21.05 -11.30 -5.58
CA ALA A 28 21.60 -11.10 -4.25
C ALA A 28 20.50 -10.79 -3.23
N ILE A 29 20.53 -11.47 -2.08
CA ILE A 29 19.62 -11.26 -0.96
C ILE A 29 20.37 -10.63 0.23
N GLU A 30 19.68 -9.74 0.95
CA GLU A 30 20.10 -9.22 2.25
C GLU A 30 18.91 -9.17 3.21
N MET A 31 19.15 -9.55 4.46
CA MET A 31 18.13 -9.65 5.52
C MET A 31 18.46 -8.79 6.75
N ARG A 32 17.43 -8.27 7.40
CA ARG A 32 17.49 -7.61 8.72
C ARG A 32 16.26 -8.01 9.53
N GLY A 33 16.45 -8.95 10.46
CA GLY A 33 15.33 -9.61 11.13
C GLY A 33 14.43 -10.28 10.08
N PRO A 34 13.10 -10.09 10.12
CA PRO A 34 12.20 -10.69 9.14
C PRO A 34 12.21 -9.99 7.78
N LEU A 35 12.76 -8.78 7.67
CA LEU A 35 12.79 -8.03 6.42
C LEU A 35 13.85 -8.60 5.49
N CYS A 36 13.47 -8.96 4.27
CA CYS A 36 14.40 -9.36 3.23
C CYS A 36 14.24 -8.50 1.97
N THR A 37 15.35 -8.22 1.30
CA THR A 37 15.35 -7.60 -0.03
C THR A 37 16.24 -8.40 -0.97
N ILE A 38 15.73 -8.71 -2.15
CA ILE A 38 16.46 -9.39 -3.22
C ILE A 38 16.68 -8.41 -4.37
N SER A 39 17.94 -8.17 -4.72
CA SER A 39 18.34 -7.43 -5.91
C SER A 39 18.61 -8.40 -7.05
N LEU A 40 17.83 -8.28 -8.13
CA LEU A 40 18.03 -9.02 -9.36
C LEU A 40 18.56 -8.09 -10.46
N MET A 41 19.68 -8.45 -11.07
CA MET A 41 20.27 -7.74 -12.21
C MET A 41 20.41 -8.69 -13.39
N GLN A 42 19.86 -8.31 -14.55
CA GLN A 42 19.85 -9.13 -15.75
C GLN A 42 20.75 -8.52 -16.81
N MET A 43 21.65 -9.32 -17.36
CA MET A 43 22.64 -8.92 -18.35
C MET A 43 22.45 -9.74 -19.63
N LEU A 44 22.51 -9.06 -20.78
CA LEU A 44 22.49 -9.70 -22.10
C LEU A 44 23.63 -9.12 -22.93
N SER A 45 24.50 -9.98 -23.47
CA SER A 45 25.65 -9.56 -24.27
C SER A 45 26.53 -8.51 -23.58
N GLY A 46 26.69 -8.64 -22.25
CA GLY A 46 27.48 -7.72 -21.43
C GLY A 46 26.79 -6.42 -21.03
N GLN A 47 25.55 -6.16 -21.48
CA GLN A 47 24.78 -4.97 -21.12
C GLN A 47 23.73 -5.26 -20.06
N LEU A 48 23.58 -4.34 -19.10
CA LEU A 48 22.53 -4.41 -18.08
C LEU A 48 21.20 -4.05 -18.72
N ILE A 49 20.28 -5.02 -18.81
CA ILE A 49 18.95 -4.81 -19.38
C ILE A 49 17.92 -4.52 -18.29
N CYS A 50 18.07 -5.14 -17.12
CA CYS A 50 17.12 -4.97 -16.03
C CYS A 50 17.82 -4.93 -14.67
N ARG A 51 17.30 -4.09 -13.78
CA ARG A 51 17.62 -4.08 -12.35
C ARG A 51 16.34 -3.89 -11.57
N ALA A 52 16.01 -4.85 -10.71
CA ALA A 52 14.83 -4.82 -9.86
C ALA A 52 15.17 -5.15 -8.41
N LEU A 53 14.40 -4.58 -7.48
CA LEU A 53 14.43 -4.91 -6.06
C LEU A 53 13.10 -5.57 -5.68
N TYR A 54 13.17 -6.74 -5.09
CA TYR A 54 12.03 -7.50 -4.59
C TYR A 54 12.07 -7.48 -3.06
N ARG A 55 10.96 -7.10 -2.45
CA ARG A 55 10.85 -6.86 -1.01
C ARG A 55 9.85 -7.84 -0.43
N ALA A 56 10.25 -8.55 0.63
CA ALA A 56 9.35 -9.42 1.36
C ALA A 56 9.65 -9.40 2.86
N GLU A 57 8.84 -10.15 3.60
CA GLU A 57 9.05 -10.55 4.99
C GLU A 57 9.06 -12.07 5.04
N THR A 58 10.01 -12.66 5.76
CA THR A 58 10.21 -14.11 5.85
C THR A 58 10.75 -14.50 7.22
N LEU A 59 10.45 -15.73 7.64
CA LEU A 59 11.05 -16.38 8.82
C LEU A 59 12.14 -17.39 8.42
N GLY A 60 12.28 -17.69 7.13
CA GLY A 60 13.34 -18.54 6.60
C GLY A 60 14.68 -17.80 6.50
N ASP A 61 15.76 -18.54 6.28
CA ASP A 61 17.10 -17.97 6.09
C ASP A 61 17.31 -17.42 4.66
N GLU A 62 18.47 -16.77 4.43
CA GLU A 62 18.83 -16.21 3.13
C GLU A 62 18.84 -17.25 2.01
N THR A 63 19.31 -18.47 2.31
CA THR A 63 19.44 -19.57 1.35
C THR A 63 18.07 -20.04 0.87
N GLU A 64 17.19 -20.40 1.80
CA GLU A 64 15.84 -20.87 1.51
C GLU A 64 15.01 -19.78 0.83
N THR A 65 15.08 -18.55 1.32
CA THR A 65 14.31 -17.43 0.79
C THR A 65 14.75 -17.09 -0.64
N LEU A 66 16.05 -17.06 -0.91
CA LEU A 66 16.57 -16.81 -2.25
C LEU A 66 16.16 -17.92 -3.23
N LEU A 67 16.26 -19.17 -2.80
CA LEU A 67 15.83 -20.34 -3.59
C LEU A 67 14.35 -20.25 -3.96
N ASN A 68 13.47 -20.04 -2.97
CA ASN A 68 12.03 -19.93 -3.18
C ASN A 68 11.67 -18.77 -4.11
N PHE A 69 12.32 -17.62 -3.94
CA PHE A 69 12.15 -16.47 -4.83
C PHE A 69 12.51 -16.83 -6.27
N LEU A 70 13.67 -17.47 -6.50
CA LEU A 70 14.13 -17.81 -7.85
C LEU A 70 13.18 -18.80 -8.53
N VAL A 71 12.72 -19.82 -7.81
CA VAL A 71 11.73 -20.79 -8.33
C VAL A 71 10.45 -20.07 -8.76
N GLN A 72 9.89 -19.22 -7.88
CA GLN A 72 8.67 -18.46 -8.19
C GLN A 72 8.89 -17.47 -9.35
N TYR A 73 9.99 -16.74 -9.34
CA TYR A 73 10.28 -15.71 -10.33
C TYR A 73 10.33 -16.27 -11.76
N TYR A 74 10.99 -17.41 -11.96
CA TYR A 74 11.10 -18.02 -13.29
C TYR A 74 9.93 -18.94 -13.65
N ALA A 75 9.09 -19.33 -12.68
CA ALA A 75 7.87 -20.10 -12.95
C ALA A 75 6.88 -19.35 -13.85
N ASP A 76 6.88 -18.01 -13.80
CA ASP A 76 5.95 -17.13 -14.52
C ASP A 76 6.25 -17.00 -16.04
N GLY A 77 6.91 -17.99 -16.65
CA GLY A 77 7.19 -18.01 -18.09
C GLY A 77 8.27 -17.03 -18.55
N LEU A 78 9.10 -16.52 -17.63
CA LEU A 78 10.23 -15.66 -17.95
C LEU A 78 11.36 -16.45 -18.65
N LYS A 79 12.07 -15.80 -19.57
CA LYS A 79 13.21 -16.42 -20.26
C LYS A 79 14.33 -16.72 -19.25
N LEU A 80 14.69 -18.00 -19.14
CA LEU A 80 15.83 -18.44 -18.34
C LEU A 80 17.15 -17.90 -18.88
N PRO A 81 18.05 -17.40 -18.00
CA PRO A 81 19.41 -17.06 -18.40
C PRO A 81 20.26 -18.32 -18.62
N GLN A 82 21.37 -18.19 -19.34
CA GLN A 82 22.36 -19.27 -19.44
C GLN A 82 23.14 -19.42 -18.12
N PHE A 83 23.44 -18.30 -17.46
CA PHE A 83 24.15 -18.28 -16.18
C PHE A 83 23.37 -17.52 -15.11
N LEU A 84 23.31 -18.09 -13.91
CA LEU A 84 22.73 -17.45 -12.73
C LEU A 84 23.78 -17.40 -11.62
N TYR A 85 24.17 -16.19 -11.23
CA TYR A 85 25.08 -15.96 -10.13
C TYR A 85 24.30 -15.55 -8.89
N VAL A 86 24.53 -16.24 -7.78
CA VAL A 86 23.75 -16.08 -6.55
C VAL A 86 24.64 -15.67 -5.39
N SER A 87 24.09 -14.91 -4.43
CA SER A 87 24.83 -14.42 -3.26
C SER A 87 25.05 -15.43 -2.14
N HIS A 88 24.27 -16.52 -2.12
CA HIS A 88 24.28 -17.54 -1.07
C HIS A 88 24.23 -18.92 -1.72
N GLU A 89 24.74 -19.93 -1.03
CA GLU A 89 24.62 -21.32 -1.47
C GLU A 89 23.15 -21.71 -1.44
N ILE A 90 22.65 -22.20 -2.57
CA ILE A 90 21.27 -22.68 -2.72
C ILE A 90 21.29 -24.10 -3.28
N ASP A 91 20.20 -24.84 -3.12
CA ASP A 91 20.05 -26.17 -3.71
C ASP A 91 19.96 -26.07 -5.25
N VAL A 92 21.13 -26.19 -5.88
CA VAL A 92 21.29 -26.14 -7.33
C VAL A 92 20.63 -27.33 -8.01
N GLU A 93 20.52 -28.48 -7.32
CA GLU A 93 19.92 -29.68 -7.89
C GLU A 93 18.40 -29.53 -8.00
N LEU A 94 17.76 -28.95 -6.98
CA LEU A 94 16.34 -28.60 -7.01
C LEU A 94 16.01 -27.58 -8.12
N ILE A 95 16.82 -26.52 -8.23
CA ILE A 95 16.71 -25.51 -9.29
C ILE A 95 16.89 -26.13 -10.67
N ARG A 96 17.93 -26.96 -10.85
CA ARG A 96 18.19 -27.62 -12.13
C ARG A 96 17.07 -28.57 -12.50
N ARG A 97 16.57 -29.38 -11.58
CA ARG A 97 15.46 -30.30 -11.82
C ARG A 97 14.19 -29.55 -12.22
N TYR A 98 13.86 -28.48 -11.48
CA TYR A 98 12.72 -27.64 -11.79
C TYR A 98 12.82 -27.02 -13.19
N PHE A 99 13.98 -26.45 -13.56
CA PHE A 99 14.17 -25.77 -14.84
C PHE A 99 14.39 -26.70 -16.03
N SER A 100 15.03 -27.86 -15.84
CA SER A 100 15.23 -28.86 -16.89
C SER A 100 13.92 -29.55 -17.27
N GLU A 101 13.08 -29.89 -16.29
CA GLU A 101 11.81 -30.59 -16.51
C GLU A 101 10.72 -29.67 -17.08
N GLN A 102 10.67 -28.39 -16.66
CA GLN A 102 9.59 -27.47 -17.05
C GLN A 102 9.92 -26.60 -18.28
N LEU A 103 11.19 -26.22 -18.49
CA LEU A 103 11.56 -25.12 -19.40
C LEU A 103 12.60 -25.50 -20.47
N GLY A 104 13.16 -26.72 -20.45
CA GLY A 104 14.00 -27.27 -21.53
C GLY A 104 15.34 -26.54 -21.77
N GLY A 105 15.74 -25.64 -20.87
CA GLY A 105 16.96 -24.81 -20.98
C GLY A 105 18.11 -25.33 -20.12
N LYS A 106 19.36 -25.04 -20.52
CA LYS A 106 20.56 -25.29 -19.71
C LYS A 106 20.87 -24.07 -18.84
N LEU A 107 20.67 -24.19 -17.52
CA LEU A 107 20.99 -23.16 -16.53
C LEU A 107 22.24 -23.55 -15.73
N GLU A 108 23.27 -22.72 -15.78
CA GLU A 108 24.46 -22.85 -14.95
C GLU A 108 24.39 -21.90 -13.75
N VAL A 109 24.32 -22.46 -12.54
CA VAL A 109 24.25 -21.70 -11.29
C VAL A 109 25.61 -21.70 -10.61
N SER A 110 26.05 -20.53 -10.11
CA SER A 110 27.35 -20.39 -9.45
C SER A 110 27.32 -19.34 -8.33
N LEU A 111 28.08 -19.57 -7.26
CA LEU A 111 28.41 -18.60 -6.23
C LEU A 111 29.85 -18.12 -6.46
N PRO A 112 30.06 -16.98 -7.15
CA PRO A 112 31.41 -16.50 -7.46
C PRO A 112 32.08 -15.91 -6.21
N HIS A 113 33.35 -16.22 -5.99
CA HIS A 113 34.15 -15.68 -4.87
C HIS A 113 35.16 -14.58 -5.28
N ASP A 114 35.51 -14.50 -6.56
CA ASP A 114 36.39 -13.46 -7.12
C ASP A 114 36.09 -13.22 -8.62
N GLY A 115 36.78 -12.26 -9.23
CA GLY A 115 36.70 -11.95 -10.65
C GLY A 115 35.54 -11.03 -11.03
N LYS A 116 35.24 -10.97 -12.33
CA LYS A 116 34.26 -10.01 -12.87
C LYS A 116 32.84 -10.23 -12.34
N HIS A 117 32.41 -11.50 -12.22
CA HIS A 117 31.06 -11.84 -11.77
C HIS A 117 30.85 -11.54 -10.29
N TYR A 118 31.88 -11.77 -9.46
CA TYR A 118 31.85 -11.39 -8.04
C TYR A 118 31.62 -9.88 -7.85
N ARG A 119 32.27 -9.03 -8.66
CA ARG A 119 32.10 -7.56 -8.57
C ARG A 119 30.66 -7.14 -8.87
N VAL A 120 30.02 -7.75 -9.89
CA VAL A 120 28.62 -7.44 -10.23
C VAL A 120 27.67 -7.95 -9.15
N LEU A 121 27.90 -9.15 -8.63
CA LEU A 121 27.11 -9.70 -7.54
C LEU A 121 27.25 -8.89 -6.24
N ARG A 122 28.47 -8.39 -5.93
CA ARG A 122 28.69 -7.46 -4.82
C ARG A 122 27.87 -6.18 -4.99
N MET A 123 27.79 -5.63 -6.20
CA MET A 123 26.93 -4.46 -6.48
C MET A 123 25.44 -4.77 -6.25
N ALA A 124 24.96 -5.95 -6.67
CA ALA A 124 23.59 -6.39 -6.38
C ALA A 124 23.35 -6.50 -4.86
N ARG A 125 24.32 -7.06 -4.12
CA ARG A 125 24.28 -7.19 -2.67
C ARG A 125 24.24 -5.82 -1.97
N GLU A 126 25.04 -4.85 -2.41
CA GLU A 126 24.99 -3.48 -1.89
C GLU A 126 23.65 -2.79 -2.13
N ASN A 127 22.99 -3.04 -3.28
CA ASN A 127 21.67 -2.50 -3.55
C ASN A 127 20.61 -3.09 -2.60
N ALA A 128 20.64 -4.41 -2.40
CA ALA A 128 19.75 -5.09 -1.46
C ALA A 128 19.96 -4.61 -0.02
N LEU A 129 21.23 -4.46 0.39
CA LEU A 129 21.63 -3.97 1.71
C LEU A 129 21.08 -2.58 2.00
N ARG A 130 21.30 -1.62 1.09
CA ARG A 130 20.83 -0.23 1.27
C ARG A 130 19.31 -0.15 1.37
N ASP A 131 18.58 -0.97 0.61
CA ASP A 131 17.13 -0.97 0.64
C ASP A 131 16.58 -1.58 1.93
N VAL A 132 17.14 -2.73 2.38
CA VAL A 132 16.69 -3.35 3.64
C VAL A 132 17.00 -2.48 4.85
N GLU A 133 18.14 -1.78 4.88
CA GLU A 133 18.48 -0.82 5.95
C GLU A 133 17.56 0.40 5.94
N LYS A 134 17.20 0.90 4.76
CA LYS A 134 16.21 1.97 4.64
C LYS A 134 14.85 1.52 5.16
N ARG A 135 14.42 0.29 4.83
CA ARG A 135 13.16 -0.30 5.31
C ARG A 135 13.14 -0.52 6.81
N LEU A 136 14.27 -0.92 7.39
CA LEU A 136 14.44 -1.07 8.83
C LEU A 136 14.31 0.29 9.54
N LYS A 137 14.97 1.34 9.03
CA LYS A 137 14.85 2.71 9.56
C LYS A 137 13.44 3.29 9.43
N SER A 138 12.69 2.93 8.39
CA SER A 138 11.27 3.31 8.28
C SER A 138 10.33 2.44 9.13
N THR A 139 10.83 1.38 9.74
CA THR A 139 10.05 0.45 10.59
C THR A 139 10.11 0.86 12.06
N ASP A 140 11.19 1.52 12.50
CA ASP A 140 11.36 2.00 13.86
C ASP A 140 10.81 3.43 14.03
N ASN A 141 9.50 3.53 14.29
CA ASN A 141 8.86 4.80 14.64
C ASN A 141 9.04 5.18 16.12
N THR A 142 9.82 4.41 16.91
CA THR A 142 9.95 4.62 18.36
C THR A 142 10.40 6.04 18.68
N GLN A 143 11.40 6.54 17.96
CA GLN A 143 11.88 7.91 18.14
C GLN A 143 10.80 8.96 17.78
N ALA A 144 9.99 8.71 16.75
CA ALA A 144 8.90 9.60 16.37
C ALA A 144 7.76 9.59 17.40
N LEU A 145 7.44 8.42 17.96
CA LEU A 145 6.45 8.27 19.02
C LEU A 145 6.91 8.89 20.34
N GLN A 146 8.20 8.77 20.67
CA GLN A 146 8.81 9.44 21.82
C GLN A 146 8.76 10.96 21.65
N ALA A 147 9.22 11.47 20.50
CA ALA A 147 9.15 12.90 20.19
C ALA A 147 7.70 13.41 20.21
N LEU A 148 6.74 12.60 19.75
CA LEU A 148 5.32 12.93 19.82
C LEU A 148 4.82 13.04 21.25
N ALA A 149 5.18 12.08 22.12
CA ALA A 149 4.83 12.14 23.53
C ALA A 149 5.43 13.36 24.23
N GLU A 150 6.70 13.68 23.96
CA GLU A 150 7.36 14.86 24.52
C GLU A 150 6.69 16.16 24.09
N VAL A 151 6.45 16.33 22.78
CA VAL A 151 5.80 17.52 22.20
C VAL A 151 4.40 17.74 22.77
N LEU A 152 3.62 16.67 22.90
CA LEU A 152 2.23 16.73 23.35
C LEU A 152 2.10 16.63 24.88
N ASN A 153 3.21 16.43 25.59
CA ASN A 153 3.30 16.20 27.03
C ASN A 153 2.45 14.99 27.49
N LEU A 154 2.53 13.88 26.76
CA LEU A 154 1.87 12.62 27.08
C LEU A 154 2.68 11.85 28.13
N LEU A 155 1.99 11.09 28.99
CA LEU A 155 2.65 10.24 29.99
C LEU A 155 3.54 9.15 29.38
N GLN A 156 3.18 8.66 28.20
CA GLN A 156 3.91 7.64 27.47
C GLN A 156 3.70 7.78 25.95
N PRO A 157 4.61 7.25 25.12
CA PRO A 157 4.42 7.13 23.67
C PRO A 157 3.10 6.42 23.33
N PRO A 158 2.25 7.00 22.46
CA PRO A 158 0.95 6.40 22.14
C PRO A 158 1.15 5.21 21.20
N SER A 159 0.96 3.99 21.71
CA SER A 159 1.03 2.75 20.92
C SER A 159 -0.08 2.67 19.86
N LEU A 160 -1.27 3.20 20.17
CA LEU A 160 -2.43 3.28 19.28
C LEU A 160 -2.84 4.74 19.08
N ILE A 161 -2.86 5.19 17.83
CA ILE A 161 -3.29 6.52 17.40
C ILE A 161 -4.50 6.34 16.48
N GLU A 162 -5.59 7.03 16.76
CA GLU A 162 -6.78 7.07 15.88
C GLU A 162 -6.91 8.45 15.23
N GLY A 163 -7.28 8.48 13.96
CA GLY A 163 -7.46 9.73 13.19
C GLY A 163 -8.84 9.80 12.56
N PHE A 164 -9.51 10.94 12.68
CA PHE A 164 -10.77 11.22 11.99
C PHE A 164 -10.63 12.30 10.93
N ASP A 165 -11.24 12.06 9.77
CA ASP A 165 -11.49 13.05 8.71
C ASP A 165 -12.98 13.07 8.36
N ILE A 166 -13.53 14.25 8.07
CA ILE A 166 -14.91 14.45 7.65
C ILE A 166 -14.92 14.86 6.18
N ALA A 167 -15.39 13.96 5.32
CA ALA A 167 -15.51 14.20 3.90
C ALA A 167 -16.97 14.31 3.46
N GLN A 168 -17.24 15.27 2.59
CA GLN A 168 -18.54 15.44 1.95
C GLN A 168 -18.60 14.63 0.65
N LEU A 169 -19.51 13.67 0.59
CA LEU A 169 -19.84 12.89 -0.59
C LEU A 169 -21.00 13.55 -1.34
N HIS A 170 -20.70 14.01 -2.57
CA HIS A 170 -21.68 14.52 -3.53
C HIS A 170 -22.57 15.67 -3.01
N GLY A 171 -22.09 16.42 -2.01
CA GLY A 171 -22.81 17.55 -1.40
C GLY A 171 -24.09 17.19 -0.65
N LYS A 172 -24.34 15.89 -0.38
CA LYS A 172 -25.55 15.39 0.30
C LYS A 172 -25.31 14.37 1.39
N TYR A 173 -24.18 13.66 1.37
CA TYR A 173 -23.89 12.63 2.36
C TYR A 173 -22.55 12.95 3.03
N THR A 174 -22.55 13.12 4.35
CA THR A 174 -21.30 13.29 5.10
C THR A 174 -20.80 11.92 5.54
N VAL A 175 -19.51 11.66 5.34
CA VAL A 175 -18.86 10.44 5.79
C VAL A 175 -17.65 10.80 6.64
N ALA A 176 -17.62 10.25 7.85
CA ALA A 176 -16.43 10.29 8.69
C ALA A 176 -15.57 9.05 8.42
N SER A 177 -14.29 9.28 8.15
CA SER A 177 -13.28 8.26 7.96
C SER A 177 -12.44 8.14 9.22
N LEU A 178 -12.38 6.93 9.78
CA LEU A 178 -11.51 6.59 10.90
C LEU A 178 -10.35 5.74 10.38
N ILE A 179 -9.13 6.19 10.65
CA ILE A 179 -7.91 5.41 10.48
C ILE A 179 -7.33 5.03 11.84
N SER A 180 -6.56 3.95 11.85
CA SER A 180 -5.82 3.48 13.02
C SER A 180 -4.34 3.42 12.69
N PHE A 181 -3.47 3.86 13.60
CA PHE A 181 -2.03 3.67 13.53
C PHE A 181 -1.59 2.92 14.79
N ARG A 182 -0.86 1.82 14.62
CA ARG A 182 -0.25 1.05 15.71
C ARG A 182 1.26 1.11 15.59
N GLU A 183 1.94 1.47 16.68
CA GLU A 183 3.40 1.68 16.71
C GLU A 183 3.87 2.59 15.57
N GLY A 184 3.11 3.67 15.32
CA GLY A 184 3.37 4.65 14.27
C GLY A 184 3.15 4.15 12.84
N LYS A 185 2.54 2.98 12.64
CA LYS A 185 2.24 2.40 11.32
C LYS A 185 0.75 2.26 11.08
N ALA A 186 0.33 2.50 9.84
CA ALA A 186 -1.03 2.30 9.37
C ALA A 186 -1.57 0.88 9.67
N ASP A 187 -2.57 0.80 10.53
CA ASP A 187 -3.28 -0.42 10.93
C ASP A 187 -4.60 -0.55 10.14
N LYS A 188 -4.45 -0.85 8.86
CA LYS A 188 -5.53 -0.89 7.86
C LYS A 188 -6.73 -1.78 8.22
N PRO A 189 -6.57 -2.97 8.83
CA PRO A 189 -7.70 -3.81 9.25
C PRO A 189 -8.68 -3.11 10.20
N ASN A 190 -8.21 -2.10 10.93
CA ASN A 190 -9.00 -1.35 11.90
C ASN A 190 -9.59 -0.04 11.35
N TYR A 191 -9.50 0.21 10.05
CA TYR A 191 -10.10 1.40 9.44
C TYR A 191 -11.61 1.26 9.38
N ARG A 192 -12.34 2.35 9.63
CA ARG A 192 -13.81 2.37 9.62
C ARG A 192 -14.32 3.59 8.87
N ARG A 193 -15.51 3.45 8.29
CA ARG A 193 -16.25 4.57 7.71
C ARG A 193 -17.60 4.67 8.38
N TYR A 194 -17.97 5.88 8.74
CA TYR A 194 -19.25 6.18 9.37
C TYR A 194 -20.04 7.07 8.42
N ASN A 195 -21.10 6.52 7.84
CA ASN A 195 -22.09 7.33 7.16
C ASN A 195 -22.87 8.09 8.23
N ILE A 196 -22.84 9.42 8.17
CA ILE A 196 -23.52 10.31 9.11
C ILE A 196 -25.00 10.37 8.73
N LYS A 197 -25.87 10.10 9.70
CA LYS A 197 -27.32 10.00 9.48
C LYS A 197 -28.08 11.17 10.12
N SER A 198 -27.53 11.75 11.19
CA SER A 198 -28.20 12.76 12.01
C SER A 198 -28.60 14.03 11.25
N LEU A 199 -27.91 14.34 10.15
CA LEU A 199 -28.05 15.62 9.46
C LEU A 199 -29.09 15.66 8.35
N GLU A 200 -29.71 14.54 7.96
CA GLU A 200 -30.69 14.46 6.85
C GLU A 200 -30.21 15.16 5.54
N GLY A 201 -28.89 15.27 5.34
CA GLY A 201 -28.26 15.93 4.20
C GLY A 201 -27.87 17.40 4.40
N LYS A 202 -28.03 17.96 5.61
CA LYS A 202 -27.42 19.24 5.99
C LYS A 202 -25.91 19.08 6.19
N ILE A 203 -25.17 20.15 5.91
CA ILE A 203 -23.73 20.20 6.11
C ILE A 203 -23.47 20.79 7.49
N ASP A 204 -22.99 19.96 8.40
CA ASP A 204 -22.51 20.35 9.73
C ASP A 204 -21.37 19.41 10.14
N ASP A 205 -20.14 19.90 10.02
CA ASP A 205 -18.95 19.09 10.30
C ASP A 205 -18.79 18.82 11.80
N PHE A 206 -19.28 19.71 12.68
CA PHE A 206 -19.21 19.50 14.13
C PHE A 206 -20.12 18.35 14.54
N GLU A 207 -21.35 18.33 14.05
CA GLU A 207 -22.30 17.27 14.37
C GLU A 207 -21.89 15.93 13.76
N SER A 208 -21.27 15.96 12.58
CA SER A 208 -20.69 14.78 11.94
C SER A 208 -19.58 14.15 12.78
N ILE A 209 -18.69 14.98 13.36
CA ILE A 209 -17.66 14.52 14.30
C ILE A 209 -18.30 13.95 15.56
N ARG A 210 -19.29 14.65 16.14
CA ARG A 210 -19.98 14.16 17.34
C ARG A 210 -20.58 12.78 17.13
N GLU A 211 -21.32 12.58 16.03
CA GLU A 211 -21.92 11.28 15.72
C GLU A 211 -20.85 10.18 15.53
N ALA A 212 -19.78 10.47 14.78
CA ALA A 212 -18.74 9.50 14.48
C ALA A 212 -17.96 9.07 15.74
N VAL A 213 -17.53 10.06 16.54
CA VAL A 213 -16.84 9.86 17.82
C VAL A 213 -17.75 9.08 18.77
N ALA A 214 -19.01 9.51 18.96
CA ALA A 214 -19.94 8.81 19.84
C ALA A 214 -20.07 7.33 19.46
N ARG A 215 -20.30 7.05 18.17
CA ARG A 215 -20.42 5.67 17.67
C ARG A 215 -19.16 4.84 17.87
N ARG A 216 -17.96 5.41 17.66
CA ARG A 216 -16.69 4.69 17.86
C ARG A 216 -16.44 4.40 19.33
N TYR A 217 -16.54 5.40 20.20
CA TYR A 217 -16.13 5.28 21.59
C TYR A 217 -17.18 4.59 22.46
N THR A 218 -18.48 4.73 22.16
CA THR A 218 -19.51 3.86 22.77
C THR A 218 -19.26 2.39 22.42
N LYS A 219 -18.84 2.08 21.19
CA LYS A 219 -18.48 0.71 20.81
C LYS A 219 -17.25 0.21 21.59
N ILE A 220 -16.23 1.05 21.75
CA ILE A 220 -15.04 0.71 22.56
C ILE A 220 -15.44 0.35 23.99
N LEU A 221 -16.36 1.11 24.62
CA LEU A 221 -16.87 0.79 25.97
C LEU A 221 -17.64 -0.53 25.99
N ASN A 222 -18.61 -0.69 25.09
CA ASN A 222 -19.52 -1.83 25.11
C ASN A 222 -18.81 -3.15 24.80
N GLU A 223 -17.80 -3.13 23.92
CA GLU A 223 -17.05 -4.31 23.51
C GLU A 223 -15.71 -4.45 24.26
N ASN A 224 -15.43 -3.55 25.22
CA ASN A 224 -14.20 -3.50 25.99
C ASN A 224 -12.93 -3.55 25.12
N LEU A 225 -12.91 -2.75 24.05
CA LEU A 225 -11.79 -2.66 23.11
C LEU A 225 -10.66 -1.80 23.69
N GLU A 226 -9.46 -1.96 23.14
CA GLU A 226 -8.33 -1.08 23.44
C GLU A 226 -8.66 0.39 23.11
N ARG A 227 -8.36 1.29 24.05
CA ARG A 227 -8.52 2.74 23.87
C ARG A 227 -7.27 3.31 23.17
N PRO A 228 -7.43 4.30 22.27
CA PRO A 228 -6.28 4.96 21.68
C PRO A 228 -5.52 5.79 22.73
N GLY A 229 -4.19 5.82 22.61
CA GLY A 229 -3.34 6.71 23.38
C GLY A 229 -3.29 8.14 22.84
N LEU A 230 -3.81 8.36 21.63
CA LEU A 230 -3.98 9.69 21.04
C LEU A 230 -5.11 9.66 19.99
N LEU A 231 -5.99 10.64 20.04
CA LEU A 231 -6.97 10.94 19.01
C LEU A 231 -6.55 12.18 18.21
N ILE A 232 -6.57 12.08 16.89
CA ILE A 232 -6.28 13.19 15.98
C ILE A 232 -7.54 13.51 15.17
N ILE A 233 -7.96 14.76 15.21
CA ILE A 233 -9.05 15.29 14.37
C ILE A 233 -8.44 16.11 13.24
N ASP A 234 -8.81 15.81 12.01
CA ASP A 234 -8.42 16.63 10.86
C ASP A 234 -9.23 17.93 10.87
N GLY A 235 -8.65 18.96 11.48
CA GLY A 235 -9.18 20.31 11.47
C GLY A 235 -9.03 21.06 12.80
N GLY A 236 -9.83 22.11 12.95
CA GLY A 236 -9.58 23.20 13.89
C GLY A 236 -10.16 23.01 15.29
N LYS A 237 -9.92 24.00 16.16
CA LYS A 237 -10.30 24.01 17.58
C LYS A 237 -11.78 23.65 17.83
N GLY A 238 -12.70 24.15 17.00
CA GLY A 238 -14.12 23.85 17.15
C GLY A 238 -14.44 22.37 16.94
N GLN A 239 -13.77 21.71 15.99
CA GLN A 239 -13.96 20.29 15.67
C GLN A 239 -13.34 19.40 16.74
N VAL A 240 -12.15 19.77 17.21
CA VAL A 240 -11.48 19.15 18.37
C VAL A 240 -12.38 19.21 19.61
N ASN A 241 -12.91 20.40 19.94
CA ASN A 241 -13.78 20.56 21.10
C ASN A 241 -15.12 19.80 20.96
N ALA A 242 -15.66 19.68 19.74
CA ALA A 242 -16.85 18.87 19.49
C ALA A 242 -16.60 17.39 19.79
N ALA A 243 -15.44 16.84 19.41
CA ALA A 243 -15.04 15.48 19.76
C ALA A 243 -14.77 15.32 21.27
N ARG A 244 -14.05 16.28 21.89
CA ARG A 244 -13.76 16.31 23.33
C ARG A 244 -15.04 16.22 24.17
N GLY A 245 -16.06 17.01 23.84
CA GLY A 245 -17.34 16.98 24.56
C GLY A 245 -17.99 15.59 24.58
N ILE A 246 -17.91 14.83 23.48
CA ILE A 246 -18.44 13.46 23.43
C ILE A 246 -17.58 12.50 24.27
N LEU A 247 -16.26 12.63 24.23
CA LEU A 247 -15.40 11.82 25.08
C LEU A 247 -15.66 12.09 26.58
N ASP A 248 -15.93 13.35 26.95
CA ASP A 248 -16.31 13.75 28.31
C ASP A 248 -17.65 13.15 28.73
N ASP A 249 -18.66 13.21 27.87
CA ASP A 249 -19.98 12.61 28.11
C ASP A 249 -19.90 11.08 28.31
N LEU A 250 -18.92 10.43 27.66
CA LEU A 250 -18.62 9.00 27.81
C LEU A 250 -17.66 8.69 28.98
N GLY A 251 -17.22 9.69 29.73
CA GLY A 251 -16.31 9.54 30.87
C GLY A 251 -14.86 9.21 30.50
N MET A 252 -14.44 9.49 29.27
CA MET A 252 -13.10 9.21 28.71
C MET A 252 -12.19 10.45 28.78
N PHE A 253 -12.07 11.06 29.95
CA PHE A 253 -11.25 12.26 30.18
C PHE A 253 -9.75 12.02 29.94
N ASP A 254 -9.32 10.77 30.00
CA ASP A 254 -7.94 10.32 29.92
C ASP A 254 -7.40 10.22 28.49
N ILE A 255 -8.26 10.21 27.47
CA ILE A 255 -7.83 10.11 26.07
C ILE A 255 -7.33 11.48 25.59
N PRO A 256 -6.04 11.62 25.25
CA PRO A 256 -5.51 12.86 24.67
C PRO A 256 -6.09 13.08 23.27
N ILE A 257 -6.44 14.32 22.95
CA ILE A 257 -6.98 14.70 21.65
C ILE A 257 -6.26 15.95 21.12
N ILE A 258 -5.97 15.95 19.82
CA ILE A 258 -5.42 17.11 19.10
C ILE A 258 -6.13 17.30 17.77
N GLY A 259 -6.07 18.52 17.26
CA GLY A 259 -6.41 18.87 15.88
C GLY A 259 -5.15 19.14 15.06
N LEU A 260 -5.28 19.04 13.75
CA LEU A 260 -4.29 19.53 12.79
C LEU A 260 -4.94 20.53 11.83
N ALA A 261 -4.53 21.80 11.91
CA ALA A 261 -5.06 22.84 11.02
C ALA A 261 -4.29 22.85 9.68
N GLU A 262 -5.02 22.67 8.57
CA GLU A 262 -4.47 22.44 7.22
C GLU A 262 -3.48 23.50 6.71
N GLN A 263 -3.71 24.79 6.99
CA GLN A 263 -2.96 25.87 6.32
C GLN A 263 -1.47 25.90 6.71
N PHE A 264 -1.11 25.41 7.91
CA PHE A 264 0.24 25.53 8.46
C PHE A 264 0.70 24.30 9.25
N GLU A 265 0.02 23.16 9.12
CA GLU A 265 0.30 21.95 9.89
C GLU A 265 0.39 22.22 11.39
N THR A 266 -0.51 23.09 11.86
CA THR A 266 -0.49 23.59 13.23
C THR A 266 -1.26 22.63 14.13
N ILE A 267 -0.60 22.18 15.19
CA ILE A 267 -1.20 21.32 16.21
C ILE A 267 -2.10 22.19 17.08
N VAL A 268 -3.37 21.82 17.13
CA VAL A 268 -4.41 22.50 17.92
C VAL A 268 -4.72 21.63 19.13
N PHE A 269 -4.59 22.16 20.33
CA PHE A 269 -4.97 21.45 21.55
C PHE A 269 -6.46 21.61 21.83
N ASP A 270 -7.04 20.76 22.68
CA ASP A 270 -8.42 20.90 23.19
C ASP A 270 -8.49 21.79 24.45
N ASP A 271 -7.37 22.02 25.13
CA ASP A 271 -7.23 22.85 26.32
C ASP A 271 -6.72 24.27 26.04
N ASP A 272 -6.33 25.01 27.09
CA ASP A 272 -5.86 26.41 26.98
C ASP A 272 -4.40 26.53 26.49
N ARG A 273 -3.72 25.43 26.12
CA ARG A 273 -2.40 25.51 25.51
C ARG A 273 -2.49 26.29 24.19
N LYS A 274 -1.44 27.06 23.94
CA LYS A 274 -1.28 27.71 22.63
C LYS A 274 -1.06 26.66 21.56
N ASP A 275 -1.67 26.88 20.41
CA ASP A 275 -1.42 26.11 19.20
C ASP A 275 0.10 26.03 18.93
N LEU A 276 0.55 24.86 18.52
CA LEU A 276 1.96 24.55 18.37
C LEU A 276 2.31 24.32 16.90
N GLN A 277 3.27 25.11 16.41
CA GLN A 277 3.86 24.93 15.10
C GLN A 277 5.25 24.32 15.24
N LEU A 278 5.48 23.20 14.57
CA LEU A 278 6.77 22.52 14.54
C LEU A 278 7.45 22.67 13.18
N PRO A 279 8.78 22.52 13.11
CA PRO A 279 9.48 22.35 11.83
C PRO A 279 8.91 21.15 11.05
N LEU A 280 8.81 21.29 9.71
CA LEU A 280 8.24 20.25 8.83
C LEU A 280 9.02 18.92 8.86
N ASP A 281 10.31 18.96 9.20
CA ASP A 281 11.16 17.79 9.35
C ASP A 281 11.10 17.16 10.75
N HIS A 282 10.41 17.80 11.71
CA HIS A 282 10.25 17.29 13.06
C HIS A 282 9.52 15.94 13.06
N PRO A 283 10.07 14.89 13.72
CA PRO A 283 9.55 13.54 13.59
C PRO A 283 8.11 13.38 14.13
N ALA A 284 7.75 14.08 15.20
CA ALA A 284 6.38 14.12 15.71
C ALA A 284 5.38 14.67 14.67
N LEU A 285 5.72 15.80 14.04
CA LEU A 285 4.85 16.43 13.04
C LEU A 285 4.68 15.53 11.82
N ARG A 286 5.77 14.90 11.36
CA ARG A 286 5.72 13.95 10.23
C ARG A 286 4.80 12.76 10.50
N LEU A 287 4.74 12.27 11.74
CA LEU A 287 3.82 11.19 12.13
C LEU A 287 2.36 11.67 12.14
N ILE A 288 2.10 12.86 12.67
CA ILE A 288 0.76 13.49 12.65
C ILE A 288 0.29 13.72 11.21
N ILE A 289 1.15 14.27 10.34
CA ILE A 289 0.87 14.45 8.91
C ILE A 289 0.61 13.09 8.24
N ALA A 290 1.38 12.05 8.54
CA ALA A 290 1.16 10.72 7.98
C ALA A 290 -0.22 10.14 8.36
N VAL A 291 -0.68 10.38 9.60
CA VAL A 291 -2.03 10.02 10.04
C VAL A 291 -3.08 10.76 9.22
N ARG A 292 -2.95 12.09 9.06
CA ARG A 292 -3.87 12.91 8.27
C ARG A 292 -3.89 12.49 6.79
N ASP A 293 -2.73 12.37 6.17
CA ASP A 293 -2.62 12.01 4.76
C ASP A 293 -3.26 10.64 4.50
N GLU A 294 -3.16 9.71 5.45
CA GLU A 294 -3.84 8.42 5.38
C GLU A 294 -5.36 8.53 5.59
N CYS A 295 -5.84 9.42 6.47
CA CYS A 295 -7.25 9.79 6.56
C CYS A 295 -7.78 10.28 5.20
N HIS A 296 -7.12 11.28 4.61
CA HIS A 296 -7.46 11.85 3.30
C HIS A 296 -7.43 10.79 2.20
N ARG A 297 -6.42 9.92 2.17
CA ARG A 297 -6.33 8.81 1.21
C ARG A 297 -7.50 7.84 1.37
N PHE A 298 -7.88 7.54 2.61
CA PHE A 298 -8.97 6.61 2.89
C PHE A 298 -10.35 7.22 2.57
N ALA A 299 -10.53 8.52 2.78
CA ALA A 299 -11.73 9.25 2.40
C ALA A 299 -11.86 9.37 0.87
N THR A 300 -10.80 9.79 0.17
CA THR A 300 -10.79 9.96 -1.30
C THR A 300 -11.00 8.65 -2.05
N SER A 301 -10.41 7.54 -1.60
CA SER A 301 -10.63 6.22 -2.22
C SER A 301 -12.10 5.77 -2.15
N ALA A 302 -12.84 6.16 -1.12
CA ALA A 302 -14.27 5.91 -1.01
C ALA A 302 -15.07 6.72 -2.04
N ASN A 303 -14.70 8.00 -2.21
CA ASN A 303 -15.34 8.91 -3.15
C ASN A 303 -15.13 8.45 -4.59
N GLN A 304 -13.93 7.98 -4.92
CA GLN A 304 -13.64 7.45 -6.24
C GLN A 304 -14.43 6.18 -6.53
N ALA A 305 -14.48 5.23 -5.58
CA ALA A 305 -15.28 4.01 -5.74
C ALA A 305 -16.79 4.31 -5.88
N ALA A 306 -17.31 5.25 -5.09
CA ALA A 306 -18.71 5.68 -5.16
C ALA A 306 -19.04 6.38 -6.50
N ARG A 307 -18.17 7.30 -6.95
CA ARG A 307 -18.31 7.98 -8.24
C ARG A 307 -18.23 7.03 -9.41
N SER A 308 -17.27 6.10 -9.42
CA SER A 308 -17.15 5.09 -10.46
C SER A 308 -18.38 4.20 -10.51
N LYS A 309 -18.95 3.83 -9.36
CA LYS A 309 -20.16 3.02 -9.29
C LYS A 309 -21.40 3.79 -9.79
N GLU A 310 -21.57 5.05 -9.41
CA GLU A 310 -22.68 5.88 -9.88
C GLU A 310 -22.58 6.18 -11.39
N ALA A 311 -21.38 6.51 -11.88
CA ALA A 311 -21.11 6.66 -13.30
C ALA A 311 -21.42 5.36 -14.05
N ALA A 312 -21.01 4.20 -13.52
CA ALA A 312 -21.34 2.91 -14.10
C ALA A 312 -22.86 2.66 -14.15
N PHE A 313 -23.60 2.99 -13.09
CA PHE A 313 -25.06 2.88 -13.11
C PHE A 313 -25.68 3.76 -14.18
N ARG A 314 -25.27 5.04 -14.29
CA ARG A 314 -25.80 5.95 -15.32
C ARG A 314 -25.51 5.46 -16.73
N VAL A 315 -24.31 4.94 -16.99
CA VAL A 315 -23.94 4.37 -18.29
C VAL A 315 -24.79 3.14 -18.60
N LEU A 316 -24.95 2.21 -17.65
CA LEU A 316 -25.79 1.02 -17.84
C LEU A 316 -27.27 1.37 -18.06
N GLU A 317 -27.80 2.34 -17.31
CA GLU A 317 -29.20 2.79 -17.42
C GLU A 317 -29.47 3.61 -18.69
N SER A 318 -28.43 4.16 -19.33
CA SER A 318 -28.57 4.81 -20.64
C SER A 318 -28.87 3.81 -21.78
N VAL A 319 -28.65 2.52 -21.55
CA VAL A 319 -28.94 1.47 -22.54
C VAL A 319 -30.43 1.15 -22.54
N GLN A 320 -31.09 1.37 -23.67
CA GLN A 320 -32.50 1.06 -23.83
C GLN A 320 -32.80 -0.42 -23.54
N GLY A 321 -33.58 -0.68 -22.49
CA GLY A 321 -33.93 -2.03 -21.99
C GLY A 321 -33.20 -2.45 -20.70
N ILE A 322 -32.32 -1.60 -20.17
CA ILE A 322 -31.68 -1.76 -18.86
C ILE A 322 -32.16 -0.64 -17.94
N GLY A 323 -32.96 -1.00 -16.95
CA GLY A 323 -33.35 -0.09 -15.88
C GLY A 323 -32.58 -0.36 -14.59
N LYS A 324 -32.83 0.47 -13.57
CA LYS A 324 -32.15 0.46 -12.27
C LYS A 324 -31.97 -0.94 -11.63
N LYS A 325 -33.01 -1.77 -11.63
CA LYS A 325 -32.94 -3.11 -11.04
C LYS A 325 -31.92 -4.02 -11.76
N ARG A 326 -31.79 -3.86 -13.07
CA ARG A 326 -30.89 -4.67 -13.90
C ARG A 326 -29.47 -4.11 -13.89
N SER A 327 -29.30 -2.78 -13.83
CA SER A 327 -27.99 -2.16 -13.63
C SER A 327 -27.39 -2.57 -12.27
N GLU A 328 -28.18 -2.60 -11.20
CA GLU A 328 -27.80 -3.13 -9.88
C GLU A 328 -27.34 -4.59 -9.92
N GLN A 329 -28.10 -5.46 -10.59
CA GLN A 329 -27.75 -6.88 -10.74
C GLN A 329 -26.43 -7.07 -11.51
N LEU A 330 -26.23 -6.32 -12.59
CA LEU A 330 -25.00 -6.36 -13.38
C LEU A 330 -23.80 -5.92 -12.55
N MET A 331 -23.92 -4.79 -11.83
CA MET A 331 -22.83 -4.28 -10.99
C MET A 331 -22.52 -5.18 -9.80
N GLN A 332 -23.54 -5.82 -9.19
CA GLN A 332 -23.31 -6.79 -8.12
C GLN A 332 -22.57 -8.03 -8.60
N ARG A 333 -22.86 -8.50 -9.82
CA ARG A 333 -22.26 -9.72 -10.36
C ARG A 333 -20.87 -9.50 -10.93
N TYR A 334 -20.66 -8.42 -11.67
CA TYR A 334 -19.42 -8.20 -12.43
C TYR A 334 -18.47 -7.20 -11.78
N GLY A 335 -18.95 -6.36 -10.85
CA GLY A 335 -18.14 -5.42 -10.09
C GLY A 335 -17.73 -4.15 -10.86
N SER A 336 -17.37 -4.24 -12.14
CA SER A 336 -17.00 -3.09 -12.98
C SER A 336 -17.55 -3.18 -14.42
N ILE A 337 -17.52 -2.07 -15.15
CA ILE A 337 -17.89 -2.03 -16.57
C ILE A 337 -16.86 -2.80 -17.41
N GLU A 338 -15.57 -2.72 -17.09
CA GLU A 338 -14.54 -3.48 -17.82
C GLU A 338 -14.75 -4.99 -17.70
N ALA A 339 -15.20 -5.46 -16.53
CA ALA A 339 -15.55 -6.85 -16.31
C ALA A 339 -16.79 -7.29 -17.10
N ILE A 340 -17.70 -6.37 -17.45
CA ILE A 340 -18.82 -6.64 -18.35
C ILE A 340 -18.33 -6.68 -19.81
N LEU A 341 -17.47 -5.75 -20.20
CA LEU A 341 -16.90 -5.67 -21.57
C LEU A 341 -16.03 -6.88 -21.93
N SER A 342 -15.41 -7.53 -20.97
CA SER A 342 -14.59 -8.74 -21.20
C SER A 342 -15.41 -10.01 -21.42
N LYS A 343 -16.74 -9.96 -21.27
CA LYS A 343 -17.64 -11.11 -21.47
C LYS A 343 -18.14 -11.21 -22.91
N GLN A 344 -18.32 -12.45 -23.37
CA GLN A 344 -19.02 -12.72 -24.62
C GLN A 344 -20.53 -12.47 -24.45
N ALA A 345 -21.20 -12.06 -25.52
CA ALA A 345 -22.62 -11.71 -25.47
C ALA A 345 -23.51 -12.88 -25.02
N GLU A 346 -23.17 -14.10 -25.43
CA GLU A 346 -23.85 -15.35 -25.09
C GLU A 346 -23.72 -15.69 -23.61
N ASP A 347 -22.53 -15.47 -23.03
CA ASP A 347 -22.26 -15.70 -21.61
C ASP A 347 -22.96 -14.66 -20.75
N LEU A 348 -22.88 -13.39 -21.15
CA LEU A 348 -23.55 -12.28 -20.48
C LEU A 348 -25.08 -12.46 -20.47
N ALA A 349 -25.65 -12.93 -21.58
CA ALA A 349 -27.09 -13.21 -21.69
C ALA A 349 -27.54 -14.32 -20.73
N LYS A 350 -26.77 -15.42 -20.64
CA LYS A 350 -27.06 -16.54 -19.75
C LYS A 350 -26.88 -16.16 -18.29
N GLU A 351 -25.70 -15.64 -17.94
CA GLU A 351 -25.34 -15.31 -16.58
C GLU A 351 -26.29 -14.23 -16.02
N ALA A 352 -26.52 -13.12 -16.73
CA ALA A 352 -27.38 -12.04 -16.27
C ALA A 352 -28.88 -12.24 -16.57
N SER A 353 -29.29 -13.43 -17.05
CA SER A 353 -30.68 -13.78 -17.36
C SER A 353 -31.39 -12.71 -18.20
N MET A 354 -30.78 -12.35 -19.34
CA MET A 354 -31.32 -11.34 -20.25
C MET A 354 -31.32 -11.83 -21.71
N PRO A 355 -32.18 -11.28 -22.58
CA PRO A 355 -32.20 -11.67 -24.00
C PRO A 355 -30.85 -11.39 -24.67
N LEU A 356 -30.40 -12.29 -25.55
CA LEU A 356 -29.13 -12.15 -26.29
C LEU A 356 -29.04 -10.83 -27.06
N ALA A 357 -30.17 -10.36 -27.61
CA ALA A 357 -30.24 -9.08 -28.31
C ALA A 357 -29.96 -7.88 -27.38
N LEU A 358 -30.35 -7.96 -26.11
CA LEU A 358 -30.08 -6.94 -25.11
C LEU A 358 -28.62 -6.98 -24.66
N ALA A 359 -28.04 -8.18 -24.47
CA ALA A 359 -26.62 -8.35 -24.15
C ALA A 359 -25.70 -7.79 -25.25
N LYS A 360 -26.01 -8.07 -26.52
CA LYS A 360 -25.28 -7.50 -27.68
C LYS A 360 -25.38 -5.97 -27.73
N ARG A 361 -26.56 -5.41 -27.45
CA ARG A 361 -26.79 -3.96 -27.39
C ARG A 361 -25.98 -3.32 -26.26
N LEU A 362 -25.96 -3.95 -25.09
CA LEU A 362 -25.19 -3.50 -23.94
C LEU A 362 -23.69 -3.44 -24.28
N LEU A 363 -23.11 -4.54 -24.76
CA LEU A 363 -21.69 -4.57 -25.11
C LEU A 363 -21.33 -3.54 -26.19
N LYS A 364 -22.18 -3.39 -27.22
CA LYS A 364 -21.98 -2.39 -28.27
C LYS A 364 -22.03 -0.95 -27.73
N HIS A 365 -22.91 -0.67 -26.78
CA HIS A 365 -23.06 0.65 -26.17
C HIS A 365 -21.90 0.99 -25.23
N LEU A 366 -21.35 -0.01 -24.55
CA LEU A 366 -20.19 0.15 -23.65
C LEU A 366 -18.85 0.22 -24.39
N SER A 367 -18.78 -0.24 -25.64
CA SER A 367 -17.58 -0.21 -26.48
C SER A 367 -17.43 1.07 -27.34
N LEU A 368 -18.45 1.94 -27.30
CA LEU A 368 -18.48 3.26 -27.93
C LEU A 368 -18.04 4.31 -26.91
#